data_AF-A0A5C5ZBW4-F1
#
_entry.id   AF-A0A5C5ZBW4-F1
#
_cell.length_a   1.000
_cell.length_b   1.000
_cell.length_c   1.000
_cell.angle_alpha   90.00
_cell.angle_beta   90.00
_cell.angle_gamma   90.00
#
_symmetry.space_group_name_H-M   'P 1'
#
loop_
_entity.id
_entity.type
_entity.pdbx_description
1 polymer ?
#
loop_
_entity_poly.entity_id
_entity_poly.type
_entity_poly.pdbx_seq_one_letter_code
_entity_poly.pdbx_strand_id
1 'polypeptide(L)' 'MQPSADNWLPGYYDHIAEKERELADVLELLDKHELDQNTVFIYSSDHGNGPGAKFTIDDCGLNVPFIVRWPGKIKPG' A
#
# COMPACT_ATOMS: atom_id res chain seq x y z
N MET A 1 16.48 20.36 -7.84
CA MET A 1 16.12 20.24 -9.27
C MET A 1 15.08 19.13 -9.33
N GLN A 2 13.84 19.38 -9.73
CA GLN A 2 12.86 18.30 -9.92
C GLN A 2 13.35 17.39 -11.06
N PRO A 3 13.20 16.05 -10.96
CA PRO A 3 13.56 15.16 -12.05
C PRO A 3 12.72 15.49 -13.30
N SER A 4 13.30 15.35 -14.49
CA SER A 4 12.52 15.35 -15.73
C SER A 4 11.50 14.20 -15.69
N ALA A 5 10.40 14.35 -16.43
CA ALA A 5 9.33 13.35 -16.52
C ALA A 5 9.82 11.93 -16.91
N ASP A 6 11.05 11.83 -17.44
CA ASP A 6 11.65 10.58 -17.93
C ASP A 6 12.34 9.75 -16.83
N ASN A 7 12.54 10.28 -15.62
CA ASN A 7 13.21 9.56 -14.52
C ASN A 7 12.53 9.78 -13.16
N TRP A 8 11.23 9.46 -13.10
CA TRP A 8 10.39 9.61 -11.90
C TRP A 8 10.48 8.44 -10.91
N LEU A 9 11.04 7.31 -11.34
CA LEU A 9 11.10 6.07 -10.54
C LEU A 9 11.83 6.22 -9.20
N PRO A 10 12.99 6.91 -9.09
CA PRO A 10 13.67 7.04 -7.81
C PRO A 10 12.82 7.76 -6.75
N GLY A 11 12.23 8.91 -7.10
CA GLY A 11 11.36 9.64 -6.16
C GLY A 11 10.10 8.84 -5.81
N TYR A 12 9.58 8.05 -6.76
CA TYR A 12 8.46 7.15 -6.48
C TYR A 12 8.83 6.06 -5.47
N TYR A 13 10.01 5.45 -5.58
CA TYR A 13 10.49 4.46 -4.60
C TYR A 13 10.77 5.08 -3.23
N ASP A 14 11.24 6.33 -3.17
CA ASP A 14 11.39 7.04 -1.89
C ASP A 14 10.02 7.22 -1.19
N HIS A 15 8.98 7.56 -1.95
CA HIS A 15 7.62 7.63 -1.43
C HIS A 15 7.08 6.27 -1.00
N ILE A 16 7.37 5.19 -1.74
CA ILE A 16 7.01 3.82 -1.29
C ILE A 16 7.67 3.52 0.05
N ALA A 17 8.97 3.79 0.20
CA ALA A 17 9.69 3.55 1.45
C ALA A 17 9.13 4.39 2.63
N GLU A 18 8.63 5.60 2.34
CA GLU A 18 7.90 6.40 3.34
C GLU A 18 6.57 5.77 3.74
N LYS A 19 5.79 5.27 2.77
CA LYS A 19 4.52 4.59 3.03
C LYS A 19 4.69 3.25 3.75
N GLU A 20 5.79 2.53 3.51
CA GLU A 20 6.14 1.34 4.27
C GLU A 20 6.41 1.67 5.75
N ARG A 21 7.06 2.81 6.05
CA ARG A 21 7.24 3.27 7.43
C ARG A 21 5.92 3.63 8.10
N GLU A 22 5.07 4.40 7.42
CA GLU A 22 3.74 4.75 7.95
C GLU A 22 2.88 3.50 8.20
N LEU A 23 2.94 2.50 7.32
CA LEU A 23 2.28 1.22 7.51
C LEU A 23 2.79 0.49 8.76
N ALA A 24 4.11 0.44 8.95
CA ALA A 24 4.72 -0.18 10.12
C ALA A 24 4.27 0.52 11.41
N ASP A 25 4.24 1.85 11.44
CA ASP A 25 3.80 2.65 12.59
C ASP A 25 2.35 2.31 12.97
N VAL A 26 1.45 2.17 11.99
CA VAL A 26 0.04 1.80 12.24
C VAL A 26 -0.07 0.39 12.82
N LEU A 27 0.69 -0.56 12.29
CA LEU A 27 0.69 -1.93 12.82
C LEU A 27 1.28 -1.99 14.23
N GLU A 28 2.36 -1.25 14.49
CA GLU A 28 2.94 -1.14 15.83
C GLU A 28 1.96 -0.52 16.81
N LEU A 29 1.17 0.48 16.40
CA LEU A 29 0.12 1.05 17.25
C LEU A 29 -0.96 0.02 17.60
N LEU A 30 -1.37 -0.83 16.66
CA LEU A 30 -2.32 -1.90 16.96
C LEU A 30 -1.76 -2.89 17.98
N ASP A 31 -0.50 -3.29 17.81
CA ASP A 31 0.16 -4.24 18.71
C ASP A 31 0.40 -3.61 20.10
N LYS A 32 0.89 -2.36 20.15
CA LYS A 32 1.14 -1.61 21.40
C LYS A 32 -0.11 -1.43 22.25
N HIS A 33 -1.26 -1.31 21.61
CA HIS A 33 -2.55 -1.13 22.29
C HIS A 33 -3.35 -2.43 22.42
N GLU A 34 -2.76 -3.59 22.08
CA GLU A 34 -3.39 -4.92 22.18
C GLU A 34 -4.72 -5.01 21.40
N LEU A 35 -4.80 -4.30 20.26
CA LEU A 35 -5.99 -4.22 19.41
C LEU A 35 -5.95 -5.14 18.18
N ASP A 36 -4.80 -5.78 17.93
CA ASP A 36 -4.54 -6.59 16.73
C ASP A 36 -5.53 -7.76 16.56
N GLN A 37 -5.90 -8.45 17.64
CA GLN A 37 -6.83 -9.59 17.59
C GLN A 37 -8.28 -9.19 17.24
N ASN A 38 -8.68 -7.95 17.55
CA ASN A 38 -10.04 -7.44 17.34
C ASN A 38 -10.12 -6.38 16.23
N THR A 39 -9.10 -6.31 15.37
CA THR A 39 -9.06 -5.35 14.27
C THR A 39 -8.87 -6.09 12.95
N VAL A 40 -9.69 -5.75 11.96
CA VAL A 40 -9.43 -6.10 10.56
C VAL A 40 -8.59 -4.99 9.97
N PHE A 41 -7.37 -5.33 9.55
CA PHE A 41 -6.51 -4.41 8.83
C PHE A 41 -6.61 -4.69 7.33
N ILE A 42 -6.87 -3.65 6.53
CA ILE A 42 -6.95 -3.74 5.06
C ILE A 42 -5.97 -2.71 4.48
N TYR A 43 -5.12 -3.14 3.57
CA TYR A 43 -4.25 -2.28 2.77
C TYR A 43 -4.60 -2.43 1.29
N SER A 44 -4.81 -1.31 0.61
CA SER A 44 -5.13 -1.29 -0.82
C SER A 44 -4.58 -0.02 -1.47
N SER A 45 -4.45 -0.05 -2.79
CA SER A 45 -4.37 1.17 -3.60
C SER A 45 -5.75 1.54 -4.15
N ASP A 46 -5.95 2.80 -4.51
CA ASP A 46 -7.18 3.32 -5.12
C ASP A 46 -7.21 3.15 -6.65
N HIS A 47 -6.04 3.09 -7.29
CA HIS A 47 -5.88 2.82 -8.72
C HIS A 47 -4.45 2.32 -9.04
N GLY A 48 -4.28 1.71 -10.21
CA GLY A 48 -2.95 1.33 -10.71
C GLY A 48 -2.05 2.53 -11.01
N ASN A 49 -0.74 2.29 -11.10
CA ASN A 49 0.26 3.32 -11.39
C ASN A 49 1.06 2.98 -12.66
N GLY A 50 1.43 4.02 -13.41
CA GLY A 50 2.20 3.92 -14.66
C GLY A 50 1.48 4.50 -15.88
N PRO A 51 2.15 4.51 -17.05
CA PRO A 51 1.56 5.01 -18.30
C PRO A 51 0.29 4.22 -18.66
N GLY A 52 -0.84 4.93 -18.82
CA GLY A 52 -2.12 4.31 -19.16
C GLY A 52 -2.82 3.57 -18.02
N ALA A 53 -2.35 3.70 -16.77
CA ALA A 53 -2.99 3.08 -15.61
C ALA A 53 -4.15 3.94 -15.08
N LYS A 54 -3.84 5.02 -14.34
CA LYS A 54 -4.88 5.90 -13.78
C LYS A 54 -5.79 6.42 -14.90
N PHE A 55 -7.10 6.41 -14.64
CA PHE A 55 -8.19 6.80 -15.54
C PHE A 55 -8.60 5.76 -16.61
N THR A 56 -8.04 4.56 -16.60
CA THR A 56 -8.46 3.49 -17.51
C THR A 56 -9.22 2.37 -16.79
N ILE A 57 -9.90 1.54 -17.59
CA ILE A 57 -10.55 0.30 -17.13
C ILE A 57 -9.73 -0.95 -17.49
N ASP A 58 -8.50 -0.74 -17.96
CA ASP A 58 -7.58 -1.81 -18.30
C ASP A 58 -6.97 -2.41 -17.04
N ASP A 59 -6.39 -3.60 -17.15
CA ASP A 59 -5.81 -4.31 -16.01
C ASP A 59 -4.76 -3.48 -15.27
N CYS A 60 -3.93 -2.73 -16.00
CA CYS A 60 -2.92 -1.85 -15.40
C CYS A 60 -3.50 -0.70 -14.56
N GLY A 61 -4.77 -0.32 -14.77
CA GLY A 61 -5.49 0.70 -14.00
C GLY A 61 -6.32 0.14 -12.84
N LEU A 62 -6.84 -1.08 -12.96
CA LEU A 62 -7.77 -1.69 -12.01
C LEU A 62 -7.17 -2.77 -11.10
N ASN A 63 -6.09 -3.45 -11.54
CA ASN A 63 -5.43 -4.49 -10.77
C ASN A 63 -4.49 -3.88 -9.74
N VAL A 64 -4.99 -3.73 -8.52
CA VAL A 64 -4.33 -3.04 -7.41
C VAL A 64 -3.90 -4.01 -6.31
N PRO A 65 -2.85 -3.67 -5.52
CA PRO A 65 -2.54 -4.43 -4.31
C PRO A 65 -3.74 -4.41 -3.36
N PHE A 66 -4.07 -5.57 -2.79
CA PHE A 66 -5.14 -5.72 -1.80
C PHE A 66 -4.74 -6.79 -0.78
N ILE A 67 -4.50 -6.37 0.45
CA ILE A 67 -4.06 -7.23 1.56
C ILE A 67 -5.06 -7.09 2.70
N VAL A 68 -5.46 -8.22 3.28
CA VAL A 68 -6.31 -8.28 4.46
C VAL A 68 -5.61 -9.09 5.55
N ARG A 69 -5.46 -8.50 6.74
CA ARG A 69 -4.91 -9.15 7.93
C ARG A 69 -5.97 -9.15 9.04
N TRP A 70 -6.25 -10.34 9.57
CA TRP A 70 -6.97 -10.52 10.83
C TRP A 70 -6.41 -11.75 11.57
N PRO A 71 -5.59 -11.54 12.60
CA PRO A 71 -4.99 -12.64 13.39
C PRO A 71 -6.04 -13.64 13.88
N GLY A 72 -5.76 -14.94 13.69
CA GLY A 72 -6.65 -16.03 14.13
C GLY A 72 -7.98 -16.16 13.38
N LYS A 73 -8.34 -15.24 12.48
CA LYS A 73 -9.55 -15.30 11.65
C LYS A 73 -9.26 -15.55 10.18
N ILE A 74 -8.19 -14.93 9.65
CA ILE A 74 -7.71 -15.14 8.29
C ILE A 74 -6.46 -16.02 8.36
N LYS A 75 -6.41 -17.08 7.55
CA LYS A 75 -5.25 -17.97 7.47
C LYS A 75 -4.07 -17.17 6.88
N PRO A 76 -2.91 -17.10 7.56
CA PRO A 76 -1.72 -16.46 6.99
C PRO A 76 -1.24 -17.20 5.73
N GLY A 77 -0.70 -16.45 4.77
CA GLY A 77 -0.19 -16.98 3.50
C GLY A 77 -0.45 -16.03 2.35
#